data_AF-A0AAU5SBP9-F1
#
_entry.id   AF-A0AAU5SBP9-F1
#
_cell.length_a   1.000
_cell.length_b   1.000
_cell.length_c   1.000
_cell.angle_alpha   90.00
_cell.angle_beta   90.00
_cell.angle_gamma   90.00
#
_symmetry.space_group_name_H-M   'P 1'
#
loop_
_entity.id
_entity.type
_entity.pdbx_description
1 polymer ?
#
loop_
_entity_poly.entity_id
_entity_poly.type
_entity_poly.pdbx_seq_one_letter_code
_entity_poly.pdbx_strand_id
1 'polypeptide(L)' 'MTAAELRDRAIRHLTGAARPTPQDIAEADVWSRLAVSAAISETGTIPVAAADPS' A
#
# COMPACT_ATOMS: atom_id res chain seq x y z
N MET A 1 6.39 8.46 8.69
CA MET A 1 6.33 8.05 7.28
C MET A 1 4.86 7.94 6.92
N THR A 2 4.41 8.68 5.90
CA THR A 2 3.00 8.77 5.50
C THR A 2 2.61 7.65 4.54
N ALA A 3 1.32 7.44 4.35
CA ALA A 3 0.78 6.51 3.34
C ALA A 3 1.31 6.82 1.92
N ALA A 4 1.41 8.11 1.58
CA ALA A 4 1.92 8.54 0.28
C ALA A 4 3.40 8.17 0.09
N GLU A 5 4.23 8.38 1.11
CA GLU A 5 5.66 8.05 1.07
C GLU A 5 5.91 6.55 0.90
N LEU A 6 5.12 5.72 1.59
CA LEU A 6 5.17 4.26 1.49
C LEU A 6 4.80 3.76 0.09
N ARG A 7 3.71 4.30 -0.47
CA ARG A 7 3.25 3.95 -1.82
C ARG A 7 4.27 4.37 -2.89
N ASP A 8 4.80 5.58 -2.77
CA ASP A 8 5.81 6.13 -3.69
C ASP A 8 7.12 5.31 -3.63
N ARG A 9 7.50 4.84 -2.43
CA ARG A 9 8.63 3.90 -2.28
C ARG A 9 8.39 2.58 -3.01
N ALA A 10 7.22 1.96 -2.87
CA ALA A 10 6.88 0.71 -3.55
C ALA A 10 6.93 0.86 -5.07
N ILE A 11 6.37 1.95 -5.59
CA ILE A 11 6.37 2.24 -7.03
C ILE A 11 7.80 2.42 -7.53
N ARG A 12 8.60 3.30 -6.89
CA ARG A 12 9.99 3.53 -7.30
C ARG A 12 10.84 2.27 -7.29
N HIS A 13 10.62 1.39 -6.31
CA HIS A 13 11.36 0.14 -6.21
C HIS A 13 11.08 -0.77 -7.43
N LEU A 14 9.82 -0.91 -7.82
CA LEU A 14 9.44 -1.72 -8.99
C LEU A 14 9.82 -1.06 -10.32
N THR A 15 9.64 0.26 -10.46
CA THR A 15 9.94 0.97 -11.71
C THR A 15 11.43 1.24 -11.91
N GLY A 16 12.21 1.24 -10.83
CA GLY A 16 13.66 1.39 -10.87
C GLY A 16 14.39 0.11 -11.30
N ALA A 17 13.74 -1.05 -11.19
CA ALA A 17 14.28 -2.32 -11.65
C ALA A 17 13.93 -2.55 -13.13
N ALA A 18 14.94 -2.79 -13.97
CA ALA A 18 14.73 -3.11 -15.40
C ALA A 18 13.88 -4.39 -15.59
N ARG A 19 13.96 -5.33 -14.64
CA ARG A 19 13.11 -6.52 -14.55
C ARG A 19 12.93 -6.89 -13.07
N PRO A 20 11.79 -6.57 -12.45
CA PRO A 20 11.53 -6.93 -11.06
C PRO A 20 11.58 -8.44 -10.87
N THR A 21 12.28 -8.88 -9.84
CA THR A 21 12.26 -10.27 -9.38
C THR A 21 11.02 -10.54 -8.53
N PRO A 22 10.67 -11.81 -8.29
CA PRO A 22 9.61 -12.14 -7.33
C PRO A 22 9.86 -11.56 -5.92
N GLN A 23 11.12 -11.42 -5.52
CA GLN A 23 11.48 -10.81 -4.24
C GLN A 23 11.17 -9.30 -4.23
N ASP A 24 11.53 -8.57 -5.29
CA ASP A 24 11.23 -7.12 -5.39
C ASP A 24 9.73 -6.86 -5.34
N ILE A 25 8.94 -7.75 -5.97
CA ILE A 25 7.47 -7.71 -5.90
C ILE A 25 6.98 -7.93 -4.47
N ALA A 26 7.52 -8.91 -3.76
CA ALA A 26 7.15 -9.18 -2.37
C ALA A 26 7.50 -8.00 -1.44
N GLU A 27 8.66 -7.37 -1.61
CA GLU A 27 9.07 -6.21 -0.83
C GLU A 27 8.18 -4.98 -1.11
N ALA A 28 7.83 -4.73 -2.37
CA ALA A 28 6.92 -3.67 -2.76
C ALA A 28 5.47 -3.89 -2.25
N ASP A 29 5.01 -5.15 -2.19
CA ASP A 29 3.70 -5.50 -1.62
C ASP A 29 3.64 -5.18 -0.13
N VAL A 30 4.70 -5.47 0.63
CA VAL A 30 4.77 -5.12 2.06
C VAL A 30 4.59 -3.62 2.26
N TRP A 31 5.33 -2.78 1.52
CA TRP A 31 5.17 -1.33 1.63
C TRP A 31 3.80 -0.84 1.16
N SER A 32 3.22 -1.48 0.15
CA SER A 32 1.87 -1.16 -0.33
C SER A 32 0.80 -1.44 0.74
N ARG A 33 0.89 -2.56 1.45
CA ARG A 33 -0.03 -2.89 2.56
C ARG A 33 0.14 -1.94 3.74
N LEU A 34 1.39 -1.59 4.06
CA LEU A 34 1.68 -0.58 5.08
C LEU A 34 1.11 0.78 4.70
N ALA A 35 1.18 1.18 3.42
CA ALA A 35 0.59 2.42 2.93
C ALA A 35 -0.92 2.45 3.15
N VAL A 36 -1.62 1.34 2.88
CA VAL A 36 -3.07 1.23 3.12
C VAL A 36 -3.39 1.36 4.62
N SER A 37 -2.66 0.65 5.48
CA SER A 37 -2.85 0.76 6.93
C SER A 37 -2.62 2.19 7.43
N ALA A 38 -1.57 2.85 6.96
CA ALA A 38 -1.28 4.24 7.28
C ALA A 38 -2.39 5.17 6.79
N ALA A 39 -2.90 4.97 5.57
CA ALA A 39 -3.98 5.79 5.01
C ALA A 39 -5.28 5.66 5.83
N ILE A 40 -5.60 4.46 6.32
CA ILE A 40 -6.75 4.24 7.20
C ILE A 40 -6.58 5.02 8.51
N SER A 41 -5.38 4.95 9.11
CA SER A 41 -5.07 5.72 10.33
C SER A 41 -5.06 7.23 10.10
N GLU A 42 -4.55 7.70 8.97
CA GLU A 42 -4.51 9.12 8.59
C GLU A 42 -5.90 9.71 8.30
N THR A 43 -6.78 8.92 7.70
CA THR A 43 -8.13 9.38 7.28
C THR A 43 -9.15 9.28 8.43
N GLY A 44 -8.82 8.59 9.53
CA GLY A 44 -9.71 8.42 10.69
C GLY A 44 -11.06 7.74 10.39
N THR A 45 -11.26 7.27 9.17
CA THR A 45 -12.53 6.78 8.65
C THR A 45 -12.33 5.35 8.20
N ILE A 46 -12.84 4.41 8.98
CA ILE A 46 -13.18 3.08 8.47
C ILE A 46 -14.42 3.31 7.61
N PRO A 47 -14.40 3.14 6.27
CA PRO A 47 -15.64 2.83 5.60
C PRO A 47 -16.01 1.45 6.13
N VAL A 48 -16.85 1.40 7.17
CA VAL A 48 -17.74 0.26 7.34
C VAL A 48 -18.49 0.24 6.02
N ALA A 49 -18.05 -0.65 5.13
CA ALA A 49 -18.87 -1.07 4.02
C ALA A 49 -20.21 -1.40 4.66
N ALA A 50 -21.24 -0.68 4.23
CA ALA A 50 -22.61 -1.02 4.51
C ALA A 50 -22.82 -2.46 3.98
N ALA A 51 -22.52 -3.44 4.83
CA ALA A 51 -23.00 -4.80 4.69
C ALA A 51 -24.48 -4.69 5.05
N ASP A 52 -25.26 -4.34 4.03
CA ASP A 52 -26.71 -4.42 4.03
C ASP A 52 -27.11 -5.83 4.47
N PRO A 53 -27.79 -6.02 5.62
CA PRO A 53 -28.34 -7.30 5.99
C PRO A 53 -29.69 -7.45 5.26
N SER A 54 -29.64 -7.97 4.04
CA SER A 54 -30.81 -8.50 3.33
C SER A 54 -31.00 -10.00 3.61
#